data_AF-A0A349JQ25-F1
#
_entry.id   AF-A0A349JQ25-F1
#
_cell.length_a   1.000
_cell.length_b   1.000
_cell.length_c   1.000
_cell.angle_alpha   90.00
_cell.angle_beta   90.00
_cell.angle_gamma   90.00
#
_symmetry.space_group_name_H-M   'P 1'
#
loop_
_entity.id
_entity.type
_entity.pdbx_description
1 polymer ?
#
loop_
_entity_poly.entity_id
_entity_poly.type
_entity_poly.pdbx_seq_one_letter_code
_entity_poly.pdbx_strand_id
1 'polypeptide(L)' 'MSCKTGRFRLHQKGFGFVEDVHVPHELASQLQNDQTVNLAVVKRFDKKKNQWGLTAIAVLN' A
#
# COMPACT_ATOMS: atom_id res chain seq x y z
N MET A 1 10.77 -10.73 -3.57
CA MET A 1 9.54 -10.05 -3.10
C MET A 1 9.83 -9.51 -1.72
N SER A 2 9.52 -8.24 -1.48
CA SER A 2 9.69 -7.66 -0.15
C SER A 2 8.34 -7.62 0.56
N CYS A 3 8.31 -7.92 1.84
CA CYS A 3 7.14 -7.79 2.69
C CYS A 3 7.31 -6.57 3.61
N LYS A 4 6.21 -5.90 3.93
CA LYS A 4 6.21 -4.76 4.84
C LYS A 4 4.98 -4.79 5.74
N THR A 5 5.20 -4.68 7.04
CA THR A 5 4.14 -4.64 8.03
C THR A 5 4.02 -3.24 8.59
N GLY A 6 2.80 -2.76 8.77
CA GLY A 6 2.56 -1.46 9.39
C GLY A 6 1.07 -1.13 9.51
N ARG A 7 0.78 0.07 10.00
CA ARG A 7 -0.61 0.55 10.11
C ARG A 7 -1.11 1.07 8.79
N PHE A 8 -2.26 0.56 8.36
CA PHE A 8 -2.96 1.04 7.19
C PHE A 8 -3.66 2.37 7.49
N ARG A 9 -3.42 3.37 6.64
CA ARG A 9 -4.09 4.67 6.67
C ARG A 9 -4.88 4.85 5.39
N LEU A 10 -6.20 4.87 5.51
CA LEU A 10 -7.11 5.10 4.41
C LEU A 10 -7.09 6.58 4.00
N HIS A 11 -6.96 6.84 2.71
CA HIS A 11 -7.08 8.16 2.13
C HIS A 11 -8.50 8.36 1.57
N GLN A 12 -8.98 9.61 1.54
CA GLN A 12 -10.34 9.99 1.11
C GLN A 12 -10.73 9.58 -0.33
N LYS A 13 -9.78 9.09 -1.14
CA LYS A 13 -10.00 8.64 -2.53
C LYS A 13 -10.05 7.12 -2.66
N GLY A 14 -10.20 6.40 -1.54
CA GLY A 14 -10.35 4.95 -1.50
C GLY A 14 -9.05 4.16 -1.64
N PHE A 15 -7.91 4.79 -1.92
CA PHE A 15 -6.58 4.19 -1.75
C PHE A 15 -6.04 4.49 -0.34
N GLY A 16 -4.93 3.90 0.05
CA GLY A 16 -4.30 4.19 1.34
C GLY A 16 -2.80 4.04 1.31
N PHE A 17 -2.19 4.15 2.50
CA PHE A 17 -0.76 3.95 2.68
C PHE A 17 -0.48 3.10 3.92
N VAL A 18 0.59 2.32 3.84
CA VAL A 18 1.25 1.72 4.99
C VAL A 18 2.66 2.28 5.03
N GLU A 19 2.93 3.18 5.96
CA GLU A 19 4.16 3.98 5.99
C GLU A 19 4.40 4.72 4.66
N ASP A 20 5.41 4.31 3.88
CA ASP A 20 5.79 4.84 2.56
C ASP A 20 5.26 3.99 1.38
N VAL A 21 4.49 2.94 1.66
CA VAL A 21 3.94 2.03 0.65
C VAL A 21 2.56 2.49 0.23
N HIS A 22 2.39 2.73 -1.07
CA HIS A 22 1.08 2.99 -1.64
C HIS A 22 0.24 1.71 -1.73
N VAL A 23 -0.97 1.74 -1.16
CA VAL A 23 -1.95 0.65 -1.23
C VAL A 23 -3.05 1.03 -2.22
N PRO A 24 -3.14 0.33 -3.37
CA PRO A 24 -4.18 0.57 -4.37
C PRO A 24 -5.60 0.41 -3.81
N HIS A 25 -6.57 1.03 -4.48
CA HIS A 25 -7.97 1.02 -4.04
C HIS A 25 -8.52 -0.40 -3.88
N GLU A 26 -8.14 -1.32 -4.75
CA GLU A 26 -8.60 -2.70 -4.79
C GLU A 26 -8.19 -3.50 -3.55
N LEU A 27 -7.03 -3.17 -2.98
CA LEU A 27 -6.55 -3.75 -1.72
C LEU A 27 -7.09 -2.97 -0.53
N ALA A 28 -7.04 -1.63 -0.61
CA ALA A 28 -7.50 -0.74 0.44
C ALA A 28 -8.97 -0.95 0.83
N SER A 29 -9.85 -1.31 -0.12
CA SER A 29 -11.26 -1.60 0.14
C SER A 29 -11.50 -2.81 1.05
N GLN A 30 -10.52 -3.71 1.16
CA GLN A 30 -10.56 -4.89 2.01
C GLN A 30 -10.00 -4.61 3.42
N LEU A 31 -9.50 -3.40 3.67
CA LEU A 31 -8.78 -3.04 4.87
C LEU A 31 -9.53 -2.01 5.70
N GLN A 32 -9.48 -2.15 7.02
CA GLN A 32 -9.98 -1.15 7.97
C GLN A 32 -8.90 -0.12 8.29
N ASN A 33 -9.31 1.14 8.45
CA ASN A 33 -8.40 2.20 8.83
C ASN A 33 -7.75 1.93 10.20
N ASP A 34 -6.47 2.28 10.34
CA ASP A 34 -5.59 2.04 11.51
C ASP A 34 -5.31 0.57 11.87
N GLN A 35 -5.80 -0.39 11.08
CA GLN A 35 -5.48 -1.79 11.30
C GLN A 35 -4.01 -2.09 10.94
N THR A 36 -3.39 -3.03 11.64
CA THR A 36 -2.04 -3.50 11.30
C THR A 36 -2.15 -4.56 10.22
N VAL A 37 -1.43 -4.36 9.11
CA VAL A 37 -1.46 -5.26 7.96
C VAL A 37 -0.05 -5.64 7.56
N ASN A 38 0.11 -6.86 7.04
CA ASN A 38 1.33 -7.28 6.36
C ASN A 38 1.07 -7.25 4.84
N LEU A 39 1.97 -6.64 4.08
CA LEU A 39 1.78 -6.42 2.65
C LEU A 39 2.96 -6.99 1.87
N ALA A 40 2.68 -7.66 0.76
CA ALA A 40 3.66 -7.90 -0.27
C ALA A 40 3.80 -6.63 -1.11
N VAL A 41 5.03 -6.13 -1.26
CA VAL A 41 5.32 -4.87 -1.95
C VAL A 41 6.26 -5.08 -3.13
N VAL A 42 6.06 -4.26 -4.16
CA VAL A 42 6.93 -4.17 -5.32
C VAL A 42 7.38 -2.74 -5.52
N LYS A 43 8.63 -2.57 -5.95
CA LYS A 43 9.15 -1.27 -6.37
C LYS A 43 8.61 -0.99 -7.77
N ARG A 44 7.80 0.07 -7.91
CA ARG A 44 7.22 0.50 -9.19
C ARG A 44 7.69 1.89 -9.53
N PHE A 45 8.04 2.11 -10.79
CA PHE A 45 8.36 3.44 -11.29
C PHE A 45 7.07 4.19 -11.62
N ASP A 46 6.81 5.28 -10.91
CA ASP A 46 5.72 6.20 -11.21
C ASP A 46 6.21 7.18 -12.29
N LYS A 47 5.77 6.94 -13.53
CA LYS A 47 6.09 7.81 -14.67
C LYS A 47 5.55 9.23 -14.52
N LYS A 48 4.46 9.43 -13.79
CA LYS A 48 3.86 10.76 -13.59
C LYS A 48 4.69 11.62 -12.64
N LYS A 49 5.29 10.98 -11.63
CA LYS A 49 6.15 11.63 -10.64
C LYS A 49 7.63 11.55 -10.98
N ASN A 50 7.99 10.80 -12.01
CA ASN A 50 9.37 10.49 -12.39
C ASN A 50 10.18 9.92 -11.21
N GLN A 51 9.53 9.11 -10.38
CA GLN A 51 10.09 8.62 -9.10
C GLN A 51 9.78 7.14 -8.91
N TRP A 52 10.69 6.46 -8.22
CA TRP A 52 10.44 5.10 -7.75
C TRP A 52 9.67 5.13 -6.44
N GLY A 53 8.60 4.34 -6.35
CA GLY A 53 7.84 4.16 -5.12
C GLY A 53 7.60 2.69 -4.82
N LEU A 54 7.19 2.40 -3.58
CA LEU A 54 6.71 1.08 -3.21
C LEU A 54 5.19 1.02 -3.38
N THR A 55 4.71 -0.07 -3.98
CA THR A 55 3.29 -0.32 -4.16
C THR A 55 2.95 -1.71 -3.63
N ALA A 56 1.87 -1.79 -2.85
CA ALA A 56 1.33 -3.05 -2.38
C ALA A 56 0.68 -3.83 -3.52
N ILE A 57 0.95 -5.12 -3.60
CA ILE A 57 0.38 -6.04 -4.60
C ILE A 57 -0.48 -7.13 -3.97
N ALA A 58 -0.28 -7.43 -2.68
CA ALA A 58 -1.12 -8.35 -1.93
C ALA A 58 -1.08 -8.03 -0.43
N VAL A 59 -2.11 -8.45 0.28
CA VAL A 59 -2.16 -8.51 1.74
C VAL A 59 -1.78 -9.93 2.16
N LEU A 60 -0.85 -10.04 3.10
CA LEU A 60 -0.39 -11.30 3.65
C LEU A 60 -1.10 -11.48 5.01
N ASN A 61 -1.79 -12.59 5.19
CA ASN A 61 -2.36 -13.01 6.47
C ASN A 61 -1.31 -13.66 7.37
#